data_AF-T1GI61-F1
#
_entry.id   AF-T1GI61-F1
#
_cell.length_a   1.000
_cell.length_b   1.000
_cell.length_c   1.000
_cell.angle_alpha   90.00
_cell.angle_beta   90.00
_cell.angle_gamma   90.00
#
_symmetry.space_group_name_H-M   'P 1'
#
loop_
_entity.id
_entity.type
_entity.pdbx_description
1 polymer ?
#
loop_
_entity_poly.entity_id
_entity_poly.type
_entity_poly.pdbx_seq_one_letter_code
_entity_poly.pdbx_strand_id
1 'polypeptide(L)'
;MDDQGNFRKQSAAAMQRAVYDREMSVTDYYERQVGLRAAESHGVDNATSCTKTVAPRVMSLSASSPGNIKSMVCSSVDHYASSYGDKGWGCGYMNLQMMWNLSSLLQGSEQLGCKLHNTRKWIGATEIVTVLSWLRINCQLVDFHRPTSSDGKHTELFNWVLRYFEEPRVHTPPLYLQHQASSAEVKSI
;
A
#
# COMPACT_ATOMS: atom_id res chain seq x y z
N MET A 1 8.02 11.38 -18.21
CA MET A 1 6.85 10.47 -18.35
C MET A 1 7.18 9.56 -19.50
N ASP A 2 7.18 8.25 -19.26
CA ASP A 2 7.47 7.24 -20.26
C ASP A 2 6.16 6.68 -20.80
N ASP A 3 6.00 6.63 -22.13
CA ASP A 3 4.78 6.14 -22.81
C ASP A 3 4.63 4.60 -22.71
N GLN A 4 5.04 3.98 -21.60
CA GLN A 4 5.06 2.52 -21.38
C GLN A 4 3.67 1.89 -21.17
N GLY A 5 2.59 2.59 -21.55
CA GLY A 5 1.22 2.10 -21.46
C GLY A 5 0.56 2.35 -20.09
N ASN A 6 -0.39 1.49 -19.74
CA ASN A 6 -1.25 1.65 -18.58
C ASN A 6 -1.45 0.32 -17.83
N PHE A 7 -2.04 0.38 -16.62
CA PHE A 7 -2.37 -0.80 -15.82
C PHE A 7 -3.01 -1.92 -16.65
N ARG A 8 -4.01 -1.60 -17.47
CA ARG A 8 -4.74 -2.59 -18.27
C ARG A 8 -3.85 -3.27 -19.31
N LYS A 9 -3.05 -2.50 -20.06
CA LYS A 9 -2.11 -3.03 -21.05
C LYS A 9 -1.03 -3.89 -20.39
N GLN A 10 -0.48 -3.44 -19.26
CA GLN A 10 0.52 -4.19 -18.51
C GLN A 10 -0.05 -5.50 -17.98
N SER A 11 -1.25 -5.47 -17.40
CA SER A 11 -1.92 -6.66 -16.87
C SER A 11 -2.16 -7.71 -17.95
N ALA A 12 -2.69 -7.30 -19.11
CA ALA A 12 -2.89 -8.20 -20.24
C ALA A 12 -1.58 -8.82 -20.74
N ALA A 13 -0.55 -7.99 -20.98
CA ALA A 13 0.73 -8.47 -21.47
C ALA A 13 1.43 -9.43 -20.48
N ALA A 14 1.40 -9.11 -19.19
CA ALA A 14 2.02 -9.93 -18.16
C ALA A 14 1.30 -11.27 -17.98
N MET A 15 -0.04 -11.29 -18.01
CA MET A 15 -0.80 -12.54 -17.95
C MET A 15 -0.63 -13.40 -19.20
N GLN A 16 -0.58 -12.79 -20.40
CA GLN A 16 -0.27 -13.53 -21.64
C GLN A 16 1.11 -14.19 -21.55
N ARG A 17 2.09 -13.50 -20.97
CA ARG A 17 3.42 -14.05 -20.74
C ARG A 17 3.39 -15.21 -19.74
N ALA A 18 2.65 -15.08 -18.63
CA ALA A 18 2.48 -16.18 -17.67
C ALA A 18 1.81 -17.42 -18.28
N VAL A 19 0.87 -17.25 -19.23
CA VAL A 19 0.30 -18.37 -19.99
C VAL A 19 1.36 -19.03 -20.87
N TYR A 20 2.18 -18.25 -21.58
CA TYR A 20 3.26 -18.77 -22.41
C TYR A 20 4.31 -19.54 -21.59
N ASP A 21 4.67 -18.99 -20.43
CA ASP A 21 5.63 -19.56 -19.48
C ASP A 21 5.05 -20.75 -18.68
N ARG A 22 3.77 -21.10 -18.91
CA ARG A 22 3.01 -22.18 -18.25
C ARG A 22 2.82 -22.00 -16.73
N GLU A 23 2.93 -20.76 -16.26
CA GLU A 23 2.63 -20.36 -14.88
C GLU A 23 1.13 -20.09 -14.67
N MET A 24 0.36 -19.98 -15.75
CA MET A 24 -1.08 -19.72 -15.74
C MET A 24 -1.79 -20.56 -16.81
N SER A 25 -2.97 -21.11 -16.48
CA SER A 25 -3.80 -21.78 -17.48
C SER A 25 -4.56 -20.78 -18.36
N VAL A 26 -4.98 -21.21 -19.56
CA VAL A 26 -5.82 -20.40 -20.44
C VAL A 26 -7.17 -20.06 -19.78
N THR A 27 -7.72 -20.99 -18.99
CA THR A 27 -8.94 -20.76 -18.22
C THR A 27 -8.73 -19.65 -17.18
N ASP A 28 -7.67 -19.75 -16.37
CA ASP A 28 -7.33 -18.74 -15.36
C ASP A 28 -7.12 -17.35 -15.99
N TYR A 29 -6.53 -17.31 -17.18
CA TYR A 29 -6.35 -16.07 -17.93
C TYR A 29 -7.69 -15.39 -18.23
N TYR A 30 -8.67 -16.13 -18.75
CA TYR A 30 -9.98 -15.57 -19.06
C TYR A 30 -10.77 -15.20 -17.80
N GLU A 31 -10.73 -16.01 -16.75
CA GLU A 31 -11.37 -15.70 -15.47
C GLU A 31 -10.80 -14.42 -14.86
N ARG A 32 -9.47 -14.26 -14.85
CA ARG A 32 -8.81 -13.04 -14.36
C ARG A 32 -9.13 -11.83 -15.24
N GLN A 33 -9.21 -11.98 -16.56
CA GLN A 33 -9.63 -10.91 -17.47
C GLN A 33 -11.06 -10.44 -17.19
N VAL A 34 -11.99 -11.36 -16.92
CA VAL A 34 -13.37 -11.02 -16.55
C VAL A 34 -13.41 -10.31 -15.21
N GLY A 35 -12.71 -10.83 -14.20
CA GLY A 35 -12.62 -10.20 -12.87
C GLY A 35 -12.04 -8.79 -12.92
N LEU A 36 -10.99 -8.55 -13.71
CA LEU A 36 -10.41 -7.22 -13.90
C LEU A 36 -11.37 -6.26 -14.59
N ARG A 37 -12.11 -6.70 -15.62
CA ARG A 37 -13.10 -5.85 -16.29
C ARG A 37 -14.24 -5.45 -15.35
N ALA A 38 -14.69 -6.38 -14.50
CA ALA A 38 -15.70 -6.10 -13.49
C ALA A 38 -15.16 -5.11 -12.43
N ALA A 39 -13.92 -5.28 -11.96
CA ALA A 39 -13.29 -4.34 -11.04
C ALA A 39 -13.18 -2.92 -11.65
N GLU A 40 -12.74 -2.83 -12.90
CA GLU A 40 -12.64 -1.57 -13.65
C GLU A 40 -14.00 -0.88 -13.83
N SER A 41 -15.08 -1.64 -14.10
CA SER A 41 -16.41 -1.06 -14.31
C SER A 41 -17.03 -0.50 -13.03
N HIS A 42 -16.72 -1.09 -11.88
CA HIS A 42 -17.24 -0.65 -10.58
C HIS A 42 -16.30 0.32 -9.86
N GLY A 43 -15.04 0.45 -10.31
CA GLY A 43 -14.02 1.23 -9.61
C GLY A 43 -13.61 0.62 -8.26
N VAL A 44 -13.86 -0.67 -8.06
CA VAL A 44 -13.60 -1.40 -6.81
C VAL A 44 -12.52 -2.43 -7.06
N ASP A 45 -11.49 -2.43 -6.21
CA ASP A 45 -10.42 -3.42 -6.24
C ASP A 45 -10.98 -4.84 -6.05
N ASN A 46 -10.50 -5.83 -6.80
CA ASN A 46 -10.99 -7.20 -6.72
C ASN A 46 -10.40 -8.01 -5.54
N ALA A 47 -9.56 -7.37 -4.71
CA ALA A 47 -8.91 -7.92 -3.53
C ALA A 47 -8.07 -9.19 -3.77
N THR A 48 -7.71 -9.49 -5.03
CA THR A 48 -6.96 -10.71 -5.37
C THR A 48 -5.54 -10.73 -4.83
N SER A 49 -4.97 -9.56 -4.54
CA SER A 49 -3.65 -9.41 -3.89
C SER A 49 -3.76 -9.07 -2.40
N CYS A 50 -4.96 -9.14 -1.82
CA CYS A 50 -5.21 -8.80 -0.43
C CYS A 50 -4.91 -9.98 0.50
N THR A 51 -4.08 -9.72 1.51
CA THR A 51 -3.81 -10.62 2.64
C THR A 51 -4.32 -9.97 3.91
N LYS A 52 -5.34 -10.57 4.52
CA LYS A 52 -5.93 -10.07 5.77
C LYS A 52 -5.10 -10.48 6.98
N THR A 53 -5.41 -9.89 8.13
CA THR A 53 -4.92 -10.31 9.46
C THR A 53 -3.40 -10.33 9.65
N VAL A 54 -2.66 -9.52 8.89
CA VAL A 54 -1.19 -9.43 9.01
C VAL A 54 -0.78 -8.92 10.40
N ALA A 55 -1.35 -7.81 10.87
CA ALA A 55 -1.01 -7.21 12.17
C ALA A 55 -1.18 -8.18 13.37
N PRO A 56 -2.33 -8.86 13.57
CA PRO A 56 -2.46 -9.80 14.68
C PRO A 56 -1.53 -11.01 14.54
N ARG A 57 -1.21 -11.45 13.31
CA ARG A 57 -0.25 -12.54 13.10
C ARG A 57 1.16 -12.12 13.48
N VAL A 58 1.59 -10.93 13.09
CA VAL A 58 2.88 -10.35 13.47
C VAL A 58 2.98 -10.23 14.98
N MET A 59 1.94 -9.70 15.65
CA MET A 59 1.92 -9.58 17.10
C MET A 59 2.04 -10.94 17.81
N SER A 60 1.32 -11.96 17.33
CA SER A 60 1.41 -13.32 17.87
C SER A 60 2.81 -13.92 17.73
N LEU A 61 3.46 -13.71 16.58
CA LEU A 61 4.81 -14.23 16.33
C LEU A 61 5.85 -13.48 17.18
N SER A 62 5.76 -12.16 17.25
CA SER A 62 6.69 -11.36 18.05
C SER A 62 6.60 -11.67 19.54
N ALA A 63 5.39 -11.90 20.07
CA ALA A 63 5.20 -12.30 21.47
C ALA A 63 5.83 -13.66 21.80
N SER A 64 5.94 -14.55 20.80
CA SER A 64 6.59 -15.86 20.94
C SER A 64 8.11 -15.85 20.69
N SER A 65 8.68 -14.71 20.28
CA SER A 65 10.07 -14.61 19.83
C SER A 65 11.04 -14.32 20.99
N PRO A 66 12.03 -15.20 21.27
CA PRO A 66 13.04 -14.96 22.30
C PRO A 66 13.87 -13.71 21.97
N GLY A 67 13.99 -12.78 22.92
CA GLY A 67 14.73 -11.52 22.75
C GLY A 67 13.89 -10.32 22.32
N ASN A 68 12.59 -10.50 22.03
CA ASN A 68 11.68 -9.37 21.86
C ASN A 68 11.26 -8.83 23.23
N ILE A 69 11.66 -7.60 23.56
CA ILE A 69 11.33 -6.97 24.85
C ILE A 69 9.94 -6.34 24.81
N LYS A 70 9.58 -5.74 23.67
CA LYS A 70 8.31 -5.04 23.43
C LYS A 70 8.06 -5.02 21.93
N SER A 71 6.81 -5.25 21.53
CA SER A 71 6.36 -5.09 20.15
C SER A 71 5.11 -4.25 20.11
N MET A 72 5.04 -3.33 19.16
CA MET A 72 3.91 -2.44 18.97
C MET A 72 3.46 -2.53 17.51
N VAL A 73 2.17 -2.75 17.30
CA VAL A 73 1.59 -2.91 15.96
C VAL A 73 0.53 -1.86 15.72
N CYS A 74 0.35 -1.49 14.46
CA CYS A 74 -0.79 -0.66 14.08
C CYS A 74 -2.11 -1.43 14.29
N SER A 75 -3.23 -0.70 14.27
CA SER A 75 -4.55 -1.30 14.16
C SER A 75 -4.62 -2.22 12.93
N SER A 76 -5.51 -3.23 12.96
CA SER A 76 -5.56 -4.26 11.91
C SER A 76 -5.77 -3.64 10.52
N VAL A 77 -4.82 -3.89 9.62
CA VAL A 77 -4.86 -3.44 8.22
C VAL A 77 -4.70 -4.64 7.30
N ASP A 78 -5.51 -4.65 6.24
CA ASP A 78 -5.38 -5.60 5.14
C ASP A 78 -4.17 -5.22 4.28
N HIS A 79 -3.34 -6.19 3.91
CA HIS A 79 -2.17 -5.96 3.07
C HIS A 79 -2.48 -6.18 1.60
N TYR A 80 -2.20 -5.18 0.76
CA TYR A 80 -2.34 -5.28 -0.69
C TYR A 80 -0.95 -5.36 -1.32
N ALA A 81 -0.69 -6.46 -2.03
CA ALA A 81 0.52 -6.64 -2.84
C ALA A 81 0.28 -6.18 -4.29
N SER A 82 1.36 -5.94 -5.03
CA SER A 82 1.24 -5.65 -6.46
C SER A 82 0.69 -6.85 -7.23
N SER A 83 -0.19 -6.55 -8.18
CA SER A 83 -0.74 -7.48 -9.17
C SER A 83 0.05 -7.42 -10.49
N TYR A 84 -0.39 -8.18 -11.48
CA TYR A 84 0.17 -8.12 -12.84
C TYR A 84 0.11 -6.73 -13.47
N GLY A 85 -0.90 -5.92 -13.14
CA GLY A 85 -1.10 -4.62 -13.78
C GLY A 85 -0.23 -3.49 -13.22
N ASP A 86 0.25 -3.61 -11.99
CA ASP A 86 0.91 -2.53 -11.26
C ASP A 86 2.31 -2.89 -10.74
N LYS A 87 2.80 -4.11 -11.02
CA LYS A 87 4.16 -4.52 -10.68
C LYS A 87 5.19 -3.51 -11.20
N GLY A 88 6.02 -3.00 -10.29
CA GLY A 88 7.11 -2.05 -10.57
C GLY A 88 6.74 -0.57 -10.46
N TRP A 89 5.48 -0.21 -10.18
CA TRP A 89 5.08 1.20 -10.01
C TRP A 89 3.89 1.40 -9.06
N GLY A 90 3.13 0.34 -8.74
CA GLY A 90 1.90 0.38 -7.96
C GLY A 90 2.04 0.60 -6.47
N CYS A 91 3.26 0.60 -5.92
CA CYS A 91 3.50 0.60 -4.47
C CYS A 91 2.79 1.76 -3.73
N GLY A 92 2.80 2.97 -4.29
CA GLY A 92 2.09 4.11 -3.71
C GLY A 92 0.56 3.93 -3.69
N TYR A 93 -0.02 3.31 -4.73
CA TYR A 93 -1.45 3.03 -4.81
C TYR A 93 -1.89 1.95 -3.82
N MET A 94 -1.09 0.88 -3.69
CA MET A 94 -1.37 -0.18 -2.73
C MET A 94 -1.31 0.34 -1.29
N ASN A 95 -0.30 1.17 -0.97
CA ASN A 95 -0.22 1.77 0.35
C ASN A 95 -1.39 2.74 0.62
N LEU A 96 -1.85 3.48 -0.39
CA LEU A 96 -3.05 4.31 -0.28
C LEU A 96 -4.30 3.45 0.00
N GLN A 97 -4.47 2.30 -0.67
CA GLN A 97 -5.57 1.37 -0.39
C GLN A 97 -5.52 0.86 1.07
N MET A 98 -4.33 0.54 1.56
CA MET A 98 -4.12 0.08 2.94
C MET A 98 -4.50 1.16 3.97
N MET A 99 -4.05 2.41 3.76
CA MET A 99 -4.42 3.54 4.62
C MET A 99 -5.90 3.89 4.54
N TRP A 100 -6.48 3.85 3.34
CA TRP A 100 -7.91 4.13 3.14
C TRP A 100 -8.77 3.12 3.88
N ASN A 101 -8.49 1.82 3.76
CA ASN A 101 -9.34 0.77 4.34
C ASN A 101 -9.54 0.89 5.86
N LEU A 102 -8.59 1.49 6.57
CA LEU A 102 -8.74 1.83 7.98
C LEU A 102 -9.66 3.03 8.24
N SER A 103 -9.62 4.01 7.34
CA SER A 103 -10.44 5.22 7.42
C SER A 103 -11.87 5.03 6.91
N SER A 104 -12.11 4.02 6.06
CA SER A 104 -13.41 3.74 5.43
C SER A 104 -14.41 2.97 6.29
N LEU A 105 -14.32 3.12 7.61
CA LEU A 105 -15.53 3.15 8.44
C LEU A 105 -16.44 4.36 8.10
N LEU A 106 -16.02 5.26 7.20
CA LEU A 106 -16.89 6.24 6.55
C LEU A 106 -16.83 6.16 5.01
N GLN A 107 -18.03 6.17 4.43
CA GLN A 107 -18.37 6.21 3.00
C GLN A 107 -17.66 7.37 2.29
N GLY A 108 -16.77 7.08 1.33
CA GLY A 108 -16.07 8.12 0.57
C GLY A 108 -15.63 7.73 -0.84
N SER A 109 -16.04 6.55 -1.34
CA SER A 109 -15.58 6.02 -2.64
C SER A 109 -16.21 6.71 -3.86
N GLU A 110 -17.25 7.53 -3.70
CA GLU A 110 -18.04 8.07 -4.83
C GLU A 110 -17.55 9.43 -5.39
N GLN A 111 -16.64 10.16 -4.73
CA GLN A 111 -16.37 11.57 -5.06
C GLN A 111 -15.12 11.85 -5.95
N LEU A 112 -14.29 10.86 -6.31
CA LEU A 112 -12.95 11.10 -6.90
C LEU A 112 -12.89 11.33 -8.42
N GLY A 113 -13.72 12.22 -8.95
CA GLY A 113 -13.79 12.57 -10.38
C GLY A 113 -12.52 13.17 -11.06
N CYS A 114 -11.29 12.86 -10.66
CA CYS A 114 -10.04 13.36 -11.29
C CYS A 114 -8.95 12.27 -11.44
N LYS A 115 -8.53 12.04 -12.69
CA LYS A 115 -7.96 10.78 -13.23
C LYS A 115 -6.60 10.34 -12.67
N LEU A 116 -6.63 9.44 -11.69
CA LEU A 116 -5.55 8.48 -11.36
C LEU A 116 -5.84 7.05 -11.88
N HIS A 117 -6.93 6.88 -12.61
CA HIS A 117 -7.35 5.58 -13.14
C HIS A 117 -6.55 5.21 -14.41
N ASN A 118 -6.18 3.93 -14.53
CA ASN A 118 -5.51 3.36 -15.70
C ASN A 118 -4.26 4.15 -16.17
N THR A 119 -3.38 4.47 -15.22
CA THR A 119 -2.08 5.12 -15.45
C THR A 119 -0.95 4.15 -15.08
N ARG A 120 0.32 4.57 -15.23
CA ARG A 120 1.52 3.95 -14.64
C ARG A 120 2.36 4.96 -13.83
N LYS A 121 1.78 6.13 -13.54
CA LYS A 121 2.49 7.21 -12.87
C LYS A 121 2.84 6.80 -11.45
N TRP A 122 4.08 7.05 -11.05
CA TRP A 122 4.46 6.92 -9.66
C TRP A 122 3.77 8.01 -8.85
N ILE A 123 3.25 7.63 -7.69
CA ILE A 123 2.72 8.56 -6.70
C ILE A 123 3.55 8.43 -5.43
N GLY A 124 3.76 9.55 -4.74
CA GLY A 124 4.51 9.60 -3.49
C GLY A 124 3.68 10.12 -2.32
N ALA A 125 4.37 10.46 -1.25
CA ALA A 125 3.76 10.92 0.00
C ALA A 125 2.90 12.19 -0.21
N THR A 126 3.28 13.06 -1.14
CA THR A 126 2.56 14.30 -1.47
C THR A 126 1.18 14.04 -2.08
N GLU A 127 1.09 13.14 -3.05
CA GLU A 127 -0.19 12.76 -3.65
C GLU A 127 -1.10 12.07 -2.64
N ILE A 128 -0.54 11.17 -1.81
CA ILE A 128 -1.28 10.46 -0.77
C ILE A 128 -1.88 11.44 0.25
N VAL A 129 -1.08 12.37 0.77
CA VAL A 129 -1.55 13.40 1.72
C VAL A 129 -2.63 14.27 1.09
N THR A 130 -2.50 14.60 -0.20
CA THR A 130 -3.51 15.37 -0.93
C THR A 130 -4.85 14.62 -0.98
N VAL A 131 -4.83 13.33 -1.33
CA VAL A 131 -6.03 12.50 -1.39
C VAL A 131 -6.67 12.32 -0.01
N LEU A 132 -5.88 11.99 1.02
CA LEU A 132 -6.38 11.81 2.39
C LEU A 132 -6.98 13.11 2.95
N SER A 133 -6.32 14.25 2.73
CA SER A 133 -6.83 15.56 3.15
C SER A 133 -8.15 15.90 2.47
N TRP A 134 -8.27 15.59 1.18
CA TRP A 134 -9.51 15.80 0.42
C TRP A 134 -10.64 14.89 0.93
N LEU A 135 -10.34 13.65 1.31
CA LEU A 135 -11.25 12.73 2.00
C LEU A 135 -11.55 13.11 3.46
N ARG A 136 -11.04 14.25 3.94
CA ARG A 136 -11.18 14.72 5.33
C ARG A 136 -10.56 13.77 6.38
N ILE A 137 -9.60 12.95 5.96
CA ILE A 137 -8.80 12.11 6.85
C ILE A 137 -7.62 12.94 7.34
N ASN A 138 -7.50 13.09 8.67
CA ASN A 138 -6.40 13.82 9.25
C ASN A 138 -5.08 13.04 9.07
N CYS A 139 -4.15 13.61 8.32
CA CYS A 139 -2.84 13.02 8.07
C CYS A 139 -1.74 14.09 8.12
N GLN A 140 -0.53 13.69 8.50
CA GLN A 140 0.63 14.57 8.58
C GLN A 140 1.74 14.05 7.66
N LEU A 141 2.37 14.95 6.90
CA LEU A 141 3.59 14.68 6.16
C LEU A 141 4.80 15.11 7.00
N VAL A 142 5.74 14.18 7.23
CA VAL A 142 7.00 14.46 7.92
C VAL A 142 8.16 14.10 7.01
N ASP A 143 9.03 15.07 6.74
CA ASP A 143 10.18 14.89 5.84
C ASP A 143 11.50 14.77 6.61
N PHE A 144 12.14 13.61 6.49
CA PHE A 144 13.46 13.31 7.04
C PHE A 144 14.53 13.43 5.95
N HIS A 145 14.71 14.65 5.44
CA HIS A 145 15.54 14.98 4.28
C HIS A 145 17.03 14.63 4.38
N ARG A 146 17.56 14.32 5.59
CA ARG A 146 18.97 13.91 5.78
C ARG A 146 19.14 12.99 6.99
N PRO A 147 20.20 12.16 7.02
CA PRO A 147 20.59 11.42 8.22
C PRO A 147 20.86 12.35 9.39
N THR A 148 20.51 11.89 10.59
CA THR A 148 20.65 12.66 11.84
C THR A 148 21.77 12.15 12.73
N SER A 149 22.32 10.98 12.42
CA SER A 149 23.48 10.40 13.11
C SER A 149 24.75 10.57 12.29
N SER A 150 25.90 10.67 12.98
CA SER A 150 27.24 10.68 12.37
C SER A 150 27.52 9.47 11.48
N ASP A 151 26.85 8.35 11.71
CA ASP A 151 27.04 7.09 10.99
C ASP A 151 26.19 7.01 9.70
N GLY A 152 25.54 8.11 9.30
CA GLY A 152 24.62 8.14 8.15
C GLY A 152 23.26 7.48 8.42
N LYS A 153 22.94 7.19 9.69
CA LYS A 153 21.63 6.62 10.09
C LYS A 153 20.59 7.71 10.37
N HIS A 154 19.33 7.40 10.11
CA HIS A 154 18.18 8.27 10.43
C HIS A 154 17.63 7.99 11.84
N THR A 155 18.41 8.25 12.88
CA THR A 155 17.98 8.01 14.27
C THR A 155 16.69 8.75 14.64
N GLU A 156 16.50 9.97 14.14
CA GLU A 156 15.29 10.75 14.42
C GLU A 156 14.04 10.19 13.75
N LEU A 157 14.17 9.50 12.60
CA LEU A 157 13.06 8.77 11.99
C LEU A 157 12.59 7.67 12.96
N PHE A 158 13.51 6.85 13.46
CA PHE A 158 13.16 5.78 14.40
C PHE A 158 12.59 6.32 15.72
N ASN A 159 13.17 7.40 16.27
CA ASN A 159 12.65 8.04 17.48
C ASN A 159 11.25 8.63 17.26
N TRP A 160 10.97 9.19 16.08
CA TRP A 160 9.65 9.69 15.73
C TRP A 160 8.64 8.55 15.60
N VAL A 161 9.00 7.46 14.91
CA VAL A 161 8.15 6.27 14.77
C VAL A 161 7.85 5.64 16.12
N LEU A 162 8.85 5.52 17.01
CA LEU A 162 8.65 5.01 18.36
C LEU A 162 7.61 5.82 19.12
N ARG A 163 7.79 7.15 19.18
CA ARG A 163 6.83 8.05 19.83
C ARG A 163 5.43 7.97 19.22
N TYR A 164 5.33 7.84 17.89
CA TYR A 164 4.06 7.71 17.20
C TYR A 164 3.25 6.50 17.66
N PHE A 165 3.90 5.35 17.84
CA PHE A 165 3.22 4.14 18.29
C PHE A 165 3.04 4.09 19.82
N GLU A 166 3.89 4.79 20.60
CA GLU A 166 3.76 4.88 22.06
C GLU A 166 2.60 5.78 22.50
N GLU A 167 2.20 6.73 21.66
CA GLU A 167 1.08 7.62 21.94
C GLU A 167 -0.23 6.83 22.06
N PRO A 168 -0.96 6.92 23.19
CA PRO A 168 -2.19 6.18 23.39
C PRO A 168 -3.29 6.70 22.46
N ARG A 169 -3.80 5.83 21.60
CA ARG A 169 -4.89 6.11 20.66
C ARG A 169 -5.90 4.96 20.64
N VAL A 170 -7.16 5.28 20.30
CA VAL A 170 -8.21 4.25 20.08
C VAL A 170 -7.85 3.35 18.90
N HIS A 171 -7.31 3.96 17.84
CA HIS A 171 -6.76 3.28 16.68
C HIS A 171 -5.44 3.92 16.31
N THR A 172 -4.43 3.10 16.01
CA THR A 172 -3.11 3.55 15.57
C THR A 172 -2.96 3.18 14.09
N PRO A 173 -3.13 4.14 13.16
CA PRO A 173 -2.95 3.88 11.73
C PRO A 173 -1.49 3.47 11.42
N PRO A 174 -1.26 2.71 10.32
CA PRO A 174 0.08 2.43 9.82
C PRO A 174 0.73 3.71 9.29
N LEU A 175 2.04 3.66 9.13
CA LEU A 175 2.82 4.75 8.57
C LEU A 175 3.20 4.47 7.12
N TYR A 176 2.95 5.44 6.25
CA TYR A 176 3.50 5.45 4.89
C TYR A 176 4.93 5.97 4.91
N LEU A 177 5.89 5.18 4.42
CA LEU A 177 7.28 5.58 4.28
C LEU A 177 7.67 5.65 2.80
N GLN A 178 8.14 6.82 2.38
CA GLN A 178 8.73 7.03 1.06
C GLN A 178 10.25 7.13 1.17
N HIS A 179 10.96 6.43 0.30
CA HIS A 179 12.36 6.69 -0.01
C HIS A 179 12.51 6.93 -1.53
N GLN A 180 13.64 7.44 -2.01
CA GLN A 180 13.84 7.58 -3.45
C GLN A 180 13.63 6.23 -4.17
N ALA A 181 12.81 6.25 -5.22
CA ALA A 181 12.44 5.15 -6.09
C ALA A 181 11.57 4.00 -5.51
N SER A 182 11.10 4.07 -4.26
CA SER A 182 10.18 3.08 -3.70
C SER A 182 9.45 3.58 -2.45
N SER A 183 8.23 3.11 -2.23
CA SER A 183 7.50 3.32 -0.97
C SER A 183 7.25 2.01 -0.25
N ALA A 184 7.42 2.03 1.06
CA ALA A 184 7.11 0.93 1.97
C ALA A 184 6.09 1.39 3.03
N GLU A 185 5.48 0.44 3.71
CA GLU A 185 4.56 0.72 4.81
C GLU A 185 5.10 0.10 6.09
N VAL A 186 5.07 0.84 7.20
CA VAL A 186 5.46 0.34 8.52
C VAL A 186 4.23 -0.05 9.32
N LYS A 187 4.13 -1.35 9.61
CA LYS A 187 3.01 -1.99 10.31
C LYS A 187 3.32 -2.39 11.75
N SER A 188 4.60 -2.45 12.09
CA SER A 188 5.08 -2.83 13.42
C SER A 188 6.46 -2.26 13.68
N ILE A 189 6.75 -2.01 14.96
CA ILE A 189 8.10 -1.79 15.49
C ILE A 189 8.39 -2.70 16.68
#